data_AF-A0A367AGR4-F1
#
_entry.id   AF-A0A367AGR4-F1
#
_cell.length_a   1.000
_cell.length_b   1.000
_cell.length_c   1.000
_cell.angle_alpha   90.00
_cell.angle_beta   90.00
_cell.angle_gamma   90.00
#
_symmetry.space_group_name_H-M   'P 1'
#
loop_
_entity.id
_entity.type
_entity.pdbx_description
1 polymer ?
#
loop_
_entity_poly.entity_id
_entity_poly.type
_entity_poly.pdbx_seq_one_letter_code
_entity_poly.pdbx_strand_id
1 'polypeptide(L)'
;MRSGSQLTRGERAADALRNGMGSWAFVLVSLVFLAGWMVGNRDTGFDPYPFILLNLVLSCVAALQGAILLIAAKRADQITADLAAHDYATNLESDELIKEVRAIVLDIQRQVRTPEAAEDSAPGR
;
A
#
# COMPACT_ATOMS: atom_id res chain seq x y z
N MET A 1 -11.38 -13.52 2.14
CA MET A 1 -10.64 -13.46 0.86
C MET A 1 -11.64 -13.26 -0.27
N ARG A 2 -11.73 -12.03 -0.81
CA ARG A 2 -12.74 -11.69 -1.83
C ARG A 2 -12.22 -12.14 -3.19
N SER A 3 -12.77 -13.26 -3.67
CA SER A 3 -12.53 -13.87 -4.98
C SER A 3 -12.60 -12.82 -6.11
N GLY A 4 -11.64 -12.87 -7.03
CA GLY A 4 -11.42 -11.91 -8.12
C GLY A 4 -12.49 -11.88 -9.22
N SER A 5 -13.75 -12.23 -8.94
CA SER A 5 -14.85 -12.29 -9.92
C SER A 5 -15.79 -11.08 -9.91
N GLN A 6 -15.48 -10.02 -9.17
CA GLN A 6 -16.28 -8.79 -9.08
C GLN A 6 -15.45 -7.51 -9.32
N LEU A 7 -14.37 -7.61 -10.09
CA LEU A 7 -13.72 -6.43 -10.67
C LEU A 7 -14.36 -6.20 -12.02
N THR A 8 -15.04 -5.06 -12.19
CA THR A 8 -15.57 -4.62 -13.48
C THR A 8 -14.46 -4.71 -14.54
N ARG A 9 -14.80 -5.03 -15.80
CA ARG A 9 -13.80 -5.14 -16.88
C ARG A 9 -12.88 -3.91 -16.97
N GLY A 10 -13.38 -2.74 -16.56
CA GLY A 10 -12.62 -1.49 -16.43
C GLY A 10 -11.54 -1.52 -15.36
N GLU A 11 -11.78 -2.11 -14.18
CA GLU A 11 -10.78 -2.21 -13.11
C GLU A 11 -9.63 -3.14 -13.51
N ARG A 12 -9.92 -4.25 -14.18
CA ARG A 12 -8.88 -5.14 -14.73
C ARG A 12 -8.05 -4.49 -15.83
N ALA A 13 -8.69 -3.70 -16.70
CA ALA A 13 -7.99 -2.94 -17.74
C ALA A 13 -7.10 -1.85 -17.11
N ALA A 14 -7.62 -1.14 -16.10
CA ALA A 14 -6.88 -0.11 -15.38
C ALA A 14 -5.67 -0.68 -14.62
N ASP A 15 -5.80 -1.84 -13.98
CA ASP A 15 -4.68 -2.52 -13.31
C ASP A 15 -3.61 -3.00 -14.31
N ALA A 16 -4.02 -3.52 -15.47
CA ALA A 16 -3.10 -3.93 -16.53
C ALA A 16 -2.36 -2.72 -17.14
N LEU A 17 -3.08 -1.62 -17.40
CA LEU A 17 -2.52 -0.35 -17.85
C LEU A 17 -1.53 0.21 -16.81
N ARG A 18 -1.92 0.27 -15.52
CA ARG A 18 -1.06 0.74 -14.43
C ARG A 18 0.24 -0.07 -14.35
N ASN A 19 0.14 -1.39 -14.37
CA ASN A 19 1.32 -2.25 -14.25
C ASN A 19 2.22 -2.18 -15.49
N GLY A 20 1.66 -2.02 -16.69
CA GLY A 20 2.45 -1.87 -17.92
C GLY A 20 3.15 -0.51 -18.04
N MET A 21 2.51 0.54 -17.56
CA MET A 21 2.98 1.92 -17.66
C MET A 21 4.09 2.27 -16.66
N GLY A 22 4.24 1.50 -15.58
CA GLY A 22 5.36 1.60 -14.65
C GLY A 22 6.66 0.92 -15.11
N SER A 23 6.66 0.26 -16.27
CA SER A 23 7.84 -0.44 -16.79
C SER A 23 8.81 0.50 -17.52
N TRP A 24 10.10 0.34 -17.27
CA TRP A 24 11.17 1.04 -18.00
C TRP A 24 11.12 0.82 -19.52
N ALA A 25 10.62 -0.34 -19.96
CA ALA A 25 10.45 -0.63 -21.38
C ALA A 25 9.39 0.26 -22.04
N PHE A 26 8.32 0.62 -21.32
CA PHE A 26 7.25 1.49 -21.84
C PHE A 26 7.76 2.90 -22.11
N VAL A 27 8.60 3.44 -21.22
CA VAL A 27 9.23 4.76 -21.38
C VAL A 27 10.07 4.82 -22.65
N LEU A 28 10.88 3.79 -22.90
CA LEU A 28 11.71 3.71 -24.11
C LEU A 28 10.87 3.60 -25.38
N VAL A 29 9.80 2.79 -25.38
CA VAL A 29 8.88 2.68 -26.52
C VAL A 29 8.19 4.01 -26.80
N SER A 30 7.73 4.72 -25.77
CA SER A 30 7.11 6.04 -25.93
C SER A 30 8.09 7.08 -26.50
N LEU A 31 9.35 7.06 -26.09
CA LEU A 31 10.40 7.94 -26.63
C LEU A 31 10.70 7.64 -28.10
N VAL A 32 10.79 6.36 -28.47
CA VAL A 32 11.00 5.95 -29.86
C VAL A 32 9.80 6.30 -30.72
N PHE A 33 8.57 6.09 -30.22
CA PHE A 33 7.35 6.49 -30.89
C PHE A 33 7.30 8.01 -31.12
N LEU A 34 7.64 8.81 -30.10
CA LEU A 34 7.71 10.27 -30.20
C LEU A 34 8.73 10.72 -31.25
N ALA A 35 9.94 10.16 -31.21
CA ALA A 35 10.99 10.47 -32.19
C ALA A 35 10.56 10.05 -33.61
N GLY A 36 9.95 8.87 -33.76
CA GLY A 36 9.43 8.37 -35.04
C GLY A 36 8.30 9.26 -35.58
N TRP A 37 7.41 9.75 -34.72
CA TRP A 37 6.34 10.67 -35.09
C TRP A 37 6.88 12.02 -35.57
N MET A 38 7.86 12.60 -34.86
CA MET A 38 8.51 13.85 -35.28
C MET A 38 9.20 13.72 -36.64
N VAL A 39 9.86 12.58 -36.90
CA VAL A 39 10.55 12.33 -38.18
C VAL A 39 9.57 12.06 -39.33
N GLY A 40 8.55 11.23 -39.09
CA GLY A 40 7.56 10.85 -40.11
C GLY A 40 6.63 11.99 -40.51
N ASN A 41 6.42 12.95 -39.61
CA ASN A 41 5.50 14.06 -39.83
C ASN A 41 6.16 15.30 -40.46
N ARG A 42 7.46 15.22 -40.78
CA ARG A 42 8.23 16.33 -41.37
C ARG A 42 7.78 16.68 -42.80
N ASP A 43 7.32 15.69 -43.58
CA ASP A 43 7.09 15.86 -45.02
C ASP A 43 5.60 16.05 -45.40
N THR A 44 4.66 15.63 -44.55
CA THR A 44 3.21 15.63 -44.83
C THR A 44 2.41 16.74 -44.16
N GLY A 45 3.02 17.55 -43.28
CA GLY A 45 2.39 18.72 -42.67
C GLY A 45 1.12 18.43 -41.86
N PHE A 46 0.90 17.16 -41.47
CA PHE A 46 -0.31 16.72 -40.79
C PHE A 46 -0.38 17.21 -39.32
N ASP A 47 0.78 17.47 -38.70
CA ASP A 47 0.90 18.12 -37.38
C ASP A 47 2.13 19.05 -37.35
N PRO A 48 2.08 20.23 -38.01
CA PRO A 48 3.19 21.17 -38.06
C PRO A 48 3.63 21.60 -36.67
N TYR A 49 4.91 21.96 -36.51
CA TYR A 49 5.42 22.56 -35.28
C TYR A 49 4.52 23.74 -34.88
N PRO A 50 3.84 23.73 -33.71
CA PRO A 50 4.24 23.15 -32.41
C PRO A 50 3.59 21.81 -31.99
N PHE A 51 3.24 20.91 -32.92
CA PHE A 51 2.70 19.56 -32.66
C PHE A 51 1.45 19.54 -31.74
N ILE A 52 0.40 20.23 -32.14
CA ILE A 52 -0.83 20.41 -31.34
C ILE A 52 -1.55 19.09 -31.11
N LEU A 53 -1.62 18.22 -32.12
CA LEU A 53 -2.34 16.95 -31.99
C LEU A 53 -1.60 16.00 -31.06
N LEU A 54 -0.28 15.92 -31.20
CA LEU A 54 0.57 15.14 -30.31
C LEU A 54 0.42 15.59 -28.85
N ASN A 55 0.50 16.90 -28.62
CA ASN A 55 0.40 17.46 -27.27
C ASN A 55 -0.99 17.21 -26.65
N LEU A 56 -2.06 17.29 -27.45
CA LEU A 56 -3.42 16.99 -27.00
C LEU A 56 -3.56 15.51 -26.59
N VAL A 57 -3.06 14.58 -27.41
CA VAL A 57 -3.11 13.14 -27.12
C VAL A 57 -2.30 12.83 -25.86
N LEU A 58 -1.08 13.36 -25.74
CA LEU A 58 -0.25 13.17 -24.54
C LEU A 58 -0.91 13.73 -23.29
N SER A 59 -1.53 14.91 -23.37
CA SER A 59 -2.25 15.52 -22.25
C SER A 59 -3.46 14.67 -21.83
N CYS A 60 -4.20 14.11 -22.79
CA CYS A 60 -5.32 13.21 -22.52
C CYS A 60 -4.85 11.92 -21.85
N VAL A 61 -3.76 11.32 -22.35
CA VAL A 61 -3.13 10.15 -21.72
C VAL A 61 -2.72 10.49 -20.29
N ALA A 62 -2.00 11.58 -20.06
CA ALA A 62 -1.58 12.00 -18.72
C ALA A 62 -2.76 12.24 -17.75
N ALA A 63 -3.85 12.84 -18.22
CA ALA A 63 -5.06 13.03 -17.42
C ALA A 63 -5.68 11.67 -17.02
N LEU A 64 -5.75 10.72 -17.97
CA LEU A 64 -6.23 9.37 -17.72
C LEU A 64 -5.30 8.61 -16.75
N GLN A 65 -3.98 8.80 -16.88
CA GLN A 65 -2.99 8.26 -15.93
C GLN A 65 -3.25 8.76 -14.51
N GLY A 66 -3.44 10.07 -14.33
CA GLY A 66 -3.75 10.67 -13.03
C GLY A 66 -5.06 10.17 -12.43
N ALA A 67 -6.11 10.00 -13.24
CA ALA A 67 -7.38 9.47 -12.79
C ALA A 67 -7.27 8.00 -12.31
N ILE A 68 -6.57 7.15 -13.07
CA ILE A 68 -6.31 5.76 -12.68
C ILE A 68 -5.50 5.70 -11.39
N LEU A 69 -4.46 6.53 -11.26
CA LEU A 69 -3.66 6.63 -10.04
C LEU A 69 -4.54 7.00 -8.83
N LEU A 70 -5.44 7.98 -8.98
CA LEU A 70 -6.33 8.42 -7.91
C LEU A 70 -7.34 7.32 -7.51
N ILE A 71 -7.89 6.59 -8.47
CA ILE A 71 -8.77 5.46 -8.20
C ILE A 71 -8.02 4.35 -7.46
N ALA A 72 -6.80 4.04 -7.90
CA ALA A 72 -5.95 3.05 -7.24
C ALA A 72 -5.58 3.46 -5.81
N ALA A 73 -5.25 4.74 -5.59
CA ALA A 73 -4.96 5.30 -4.28
C ALA A 73 -6.17 5.20 -3.35
N LYS A 74 -7.35 5.66 -3.80
CA LYS A 74 -8.59 5.57 -3.01
C LYS A 74 -8.90 4.13 -2.55
N ARG A 75 -8.67 3.15 -3.42
CA ARG A 75 -8.85 1.73 -3.08
C ARG A 75 -7.82 1.24 -2.06
N ALA A 76 -6.57 1.64 -2.21
CA ALA A 76 -5.50 1.30 -1.27
C ALA A 76 -5.74 1.91 0.13
N ASP A 77 -6.23 3.14 0.19
CA ASP A 77 -6.55 3.84 1.44
C ASP A 77 -7.70 3.14 2.19
N GLN A 78 -8.75 2.72 1.47
CA GLN A 78 -9.85 1.96 2.05
C GLN A 78 -9.37 0.64 2.68
N ILE A 79 -8.54 -0.11 1.95
CA ILE A 79 -7.95 -1.36 2.46
C ILE A 79 -7.08 -1.08 3.69
N THR A 80 -6.25 -0.04 3.64
CA THR A 80 -5.37 0.34 4.76
C THR A 80 -6.18 0.74 6.00
N ALA A 81 -7.28 1.45 5.83
CA ALA A 81 -8.17 1.82 6.94
C ALA A 81 -8.83 0.59 7.59
N ASP A 82 -9.31 -0.36 6.79
CA ASP A 82 -9.89 -1.61 7.30
C ASP A 82 -8.85 -2.45 8.06
N LEU A 83 -7.63 -2.57 7.52
CA LEU A 83 -6.52 -3.24 8.21
C LEU A 83 -6.17 -2.54 9.53
N ALA A 84 -6.07 -1.20 9.54
CA ALA A 84 -5.76 -0.45 10.75
C ALA A 84 -6.81 -0.66 11.85
N ALA A 85 -8.10 -0.77 11.49
CA ALA A 85 -9.16 -1.07 12.45
C ALA A 85 -9.02 -2.48 13.04
N HIS A 86 -8.63 -3.47 12.23
CA HIS A 86 -8.41 -4.83 12.68
C HIS A 86 -7.15 -4.98 13.55
N ASP A 87 -6.05 -4.33 13.14
CA ASP A 87 -4.81 -4.28 13.91
C ASP A 87 -5.05 -3.60 15.26
N TYR A 88 -5.87 -2.55 15.31
CA TYR A 88 -6.25 -1.90 16.56
C TYR A 88 -6.98 -2.85 17.51
N ALA A 89 -7.96 -3.61 17.02
CA ALA A 89 -8.69 -4.59 17.83
C ALA A 89 -7.74 -5.68 18.37
N THR A 90 -6.88 -6.22 17.51
CA THR A 90 -5.88 -7.24 17.88
C THR A 90 -4.88 -6.69 18.90
N ASN A 91 -4.51 -5.42 18.77
CA ASN A 91 -3.60 -4.76 19.71
C ASN A 91 -4.23 -4.58 21.10
N LEU A 92 -5.53 -4.28 21.18
CA LEU A 92 -6.25 -4.23 22.47
C LEU A 92 -6.31 -5.60 23.13
N GLU A 93 -6.61 -6.66 22.37
CA GLU A 93 -6.59 -8.03 22.89
C GLU A 93 -5.19 -8.42 23.39
N SER A 94 -4.15 -8.05 22.64
CA SER A 94 -2.76 -8.27 23.05
C SER A 94 -2.42 -7.52 24.34
N ASP A 95 -2.92 -6.30 24.53
CA ASP A 95 -2.72 -5.53 25.77
C ASP A 95 -3.42 -6.20 26.97
N GLU A 96 -4.62 -6.76 26.80
CA GLU A 96 -5.32 -7.55 27.81
C GLU A 96 -4.49 -8.78 28.23
N LEU A 97 -4.02 -9.56 27.26
CA LEU A 97 -3.18 -10.74 27.50
C LEU A 97 -1.87 -10.38 28.19
N ILE A 98 -1.23 -9.28 27.80
CA ILE A 98 0.01 -8.79 28.46
C ILE A 98 -0.27 -8.43 29.92
N LYS A 99 -1.41 -7.78 30.22
CA LYS A 99 -1.80 -7.47 31.61
C LYS A 99 -2.01 -8.74 32.43
N GLU A 100 -2.67 -9.75 31.85
CA GLU A 100 -2.90 -11.03 32.50
C GLU A 100 -1.58 -11.76 32.80
N VAL A 101 -0.70 -11.88 31.80
CA VAL A 101 0.64 -12.48 31.96
C VAL A 101 1.45 -11.72 33.02
N ARG A 102 1.40 -10.38 33.01
CA ARG A 102 2.07 -9.55 34.02
C ARG A 102 1.53 -9.84 35.43
N ALA A 103 0.21 -10.00 35.58
CA ALA A 103 -0.39 -10.32 36.87
C ALA A 103 0.08 -11.69 37.40
N ILE A 104 0.14 -12.70 36.53
CA ILE A 104 0.66 -14.03 36.86
C ILE A 104 2.13 -13.95 37.29
N VAL A 105 2.97 -13.22 36.55
CA VAL A 105 4.39 -13.03 36.89
C VAL A 105 4.56 -12.35 38.26
N LEU A 106 3.77 -11.32 38.56
CA LEU A 106 3.79 -10.66 39.86
C LEU A 106 3.36 -11.59 41.00
N ASP A 107 2.38 -12.46 40.76
CA ASP A 107 1.97 -13.45 41.75
C ASP A 107 3.06 -14.49 42.04
N ILE A 108 3.69 -15.03 40.98
CA ILE A 108 4.84 -15.94 41.12
C ILE A 108 5.98 -15.26 41.90
N GLN A 109 6.31 -14.01 41.57
CA GLN A 109 7.34 -13.26 42.30
C GLN A 109 6.98 -13.05 43.77
N ARG A 110 5.70 -12.83 44.08
CA ARG A 110 5.24 -12.73 45.47
C ARG A 110 5.43 -14.06 46.18
N GLN A 111 5.01 -15.18 45.58
CA GLN A 111 5.14 -16.52 46.16
C GLN A 111 6.60 -16.90 46.43
N VAL A 112 7.53 -16.55 45.53
CA VAL A 112 8.98 -16.79 45.69
C VAL A 112 9.59 -15.90 46.78
N ARG A 113 9.09 -14.67 46.96
CA ARG A 113 9.61 -13.74 47.98
C ARG A 113 9.12 -14.04 49.40
N THR A 114 7.93 -14.63 49.55
CA THR A 114 7.33 -14.95 50.85
C THR A 114 8.03 -16.04 51.70
N PRO A 115 8.64 -17.12 51.18
CA PRO A 115 9.30 -18.14 52.01
C PRO A 115 10.56 -17.62 52.72
N GLU A 116 11.34 -16.73 52.11
CA GLU A 116 12.58 -16.20 52.69
C GLU A 116 12.32 -15.23 53.85
N ALA A 117 11.23 -14.45 53.80
CA ALA A 117 10.84 -13.53 54.87
C ALA A 117 10.30 -14.24 56.13
N ALA A 118 9.84 -15.49 56.02
CA ALA A 118 9.39 -16.30 57.15
C ALA A 118 10.56 -17.03 57.86
N GLU A 119 11.66 -17.26 57.16
CA GLU A 119 12.85 -17.94 57.71
C GLU A 119 13.75 -16.98 58.50
N ASP A 120 13.84 -15.70 58.10
CA ASP A 120 14.65 -14.67 58.78
C ASP A 120 14.02 -14.14 60.10
N SER A 121 12.75 -14.49 60.39
CA SER A 121 12.06 -14.12 61.64
C SER A 121 11.97 -15.24 62.68
N ALA A 122 12.63 -16.38 62.46
CA ALA A 122 12.76 -17.39 63.51
C ALA A 122 13.76 -16.87 64.58
N PRO A 123 13.33 -16.62 65.84
CA PRO A 123 14.24 -16.16 66.87
C PRO A 123 15.30 -17.24 67.13
N GLY A 124 16.56 -16.84 67.00
CA GLY A 124 17.72 -17.66 67.32
C GLY A 124 17.54 -18.35 68.68
N ARG A 125 17.65 -19.68 68.66
CA ARG A 125 17.88 -20.49 69.86
C ARG A 125 19.33 -20.37 70.30
#